data_AF-A0A968U3U6-F1
#
_entry.id   AF-A0A968U3U6-F1
#
_cell.length_a   1.000
_cell.length_b   1.000
_cell.length_c   1.000
_cell.angle_alpha   90.00
_cell.angle_beta   90.00
_cell.angle_gamma   90.00
#
_symmetry.space_group_name_H-M   'P 1'
#
loop_
_entity.id
_entity.type
_entity.pdbx_description
1 polymer ?
#
loop_
_entity_poly.entity_id
_entity_poly.type
_entity_poly.pdbx_seq_one_letter_code
_entity_poly.pdbx_strand_id
1 'polypeptide(L)'
;MIAFGHYHMPFVRTLDDYTLVNVSSVGMPRDGVPRAVYVTLTFDGHDWQIAHHRISFDVQAVVQEYHAVGYPGATQMVQRFVAMRY
;
A
#
# COMPACT_ATOMS: atom_id res chain seq x y z
N MET A 1 -8.72 -17.79 -4.12
CA MET A 1 -8.26 -16.45 -3.67
C MET A 1 -7.75 -15.67 -4.87
N ILE A 2 -8.01 -14.36 -4.93
CA ILE A 2 -7.50 -13.45 -5.95
C ILE A 2 -6.76 -12.31 -5.25
N ALA A 3 -5.46 -12.21 -5.49
CA ALA A 3 -4.63 -11.10 -5.02
C ALA A 3 -4.47 -10.03 -6.12
N PHE A 4 -4.66 -8.76 -5.78
CA PHE A 4 -4.61 -7.66 -6.74
C PHE A 4 -4.17 -6.35 -6.06
N GLY A 5 -3.80 -5.35 -6.86
CA GLY A 5 -3.35 -4.04 -6.38
C GLY A 5 -4.13 -2.89 -7.02
N HIS A 6 -3.40 -1.85 -7.43
CA HIS A 6 -3.90 -0.65 -8.14
C HIS A 6 -4.83 0.29 -7.34
N TYR A 7 -5.68 -0.24 -6.45
CA TYR A 7 -6.56 0.57 -5.59
C TYR A 7 -5.88 1.09 -4.31
N HIS A 8 -4.64 0.65 -4.03
CA HIS A 8 -3.81 1.20 -2.95
C HIS A 8 -4.44 1.17 -1.54
N MET A 9 -5.53 0.43 -1.30
CA MET A 9 -6.11 0.25 0.02
C MET A 9 -5.97 -1.22 0.42
N PRO A 10 -5.29 -1.54 1.54
CA PRO A 10 -5.19 -2.92 2.00
C PRO A 10 -6.53 -3.40 2.50
N PHE A 11 -7.00 -4.54 1.99
CA PHE A 11 -8.16 -5.23 2.54
C PHE A 11 -8.16 -6.71 2.20
N VAL A 12 -8.96 -7.46 2.97
CA VAL A 12 -9.42 -8.81 2.64
C VAL A 12 -10.94 -8.77 2.62
N ARG A 13 -11.55 -9.32 1.56
CA ARG A 13 -13.00 -9.42 1.45
C ARG A 13 -13.38 -10.77 0.87
N THR A 14 -14.35 -11.44 1.49
CA THR A 14 -14.94 -12.66 0.95
C THR A 14 -16.17 -12.32 0.11
N LEU A 15 -16.27 -12.92 -1.07
CA LEU A 15 -17.39 -12.84 -2.02
C LEU A 15 -17.69 -14.27 -2.48
N ASP A 16 -18.74 -14.88 -1.93
CA ASP A 16 -19.07 -16.29 -2.15
C ASP A 16 -17.83 -17.18 -1.95
N ASP A 17 -17.43 -17.91 -3.00
CA ASP A 17 -16.28 -18.82 -2.98
C ASP A 17 -14.92 -18.12 -3.19
N TYR A 18 -14.92 -16.80 -3.39
CA TYR A 18 -13.73 -16.02 -3.65
C TYR A 18 -13.32 -15.19 -2.45
N THR A 19 -12.06 -15.37 -2.01
CA THR A 19 -11.39 -14.40 -1.15
C THR A 19 -10.60 -13.42 -2.02
N LEU A 20 -10.98 -12.14 -1.96
CA LEU A 20 -10.28 -11.02 -2.57
C LEU A 20 -9.27 -10.43 -1.59
N VAL A 21 -8.02 -10.29 -2.02
CA VAL A 21 -6.93 -9.70 -1.23
C VAL A 21 -6.35 -8.53 -2.00
N ASN A 22 -6.57 -7.32 -1.49
CA ASN A 22 -5.88 -6.15 -2.03
C ASN A 22 -4.53 -5.99 -1.34
N VAL A 23 -3.44 -6.10 -2.10
CA VAL A 23 -2.06 -5.98 -1.60
C VAL A 23 -1.62 -4.53 -1.40
N SER A 24 -2.49 -3.56 -1.71
CA SER A 24 -2.23 -2.13 -1.61
C SER A 24 -1.09 -1.67 -2.55
N SER A 25 -0.46 -0.55 -2.21
CA SER A 25 0.80 -0.07 -2.77
C SER A 25 1.84 0.00 -1.67
N VAL A 26 3.06 -0.45 -1.97
CA VAL A 26 4.17 -0.44 -1.02
C VAL A 26 4.50 0.99 -0.59
N GLY A 27 4.71 1.90 -1.54
CA GLY A 27 5.16 3.27 -1.24
C GLY A 27 4.02 4.27 -1.01
N MET A 28 2.79 3.97 -1.43
CA MET A 28 1.71 4.95 -1.41
C MET A 28 0.35 4.31 -1.08
N PRO A 29 0.18 3.70 0.11
CA PRO A 29 -1.14 3.27 0.57
C PRO A 29 -2.09 4.47 0.70
N ARG A 30 -3.37 4.27 0.42
CA ARG A 30 -4.41 5.31 0.35
C ARG A 30 -5.40 5.26 1.52
N ASP A 31 -5.04 4.58 2.60
CA ASP A 31 -5.84 4.39 3.82
C ASP A 31 -5.55 5.40 4.93
N GLY A 32 -4.71 6.40 4.66
CA GLY A 32 -4.34 7.47 5.58
C GLY A 32 -3.27 7.09 6.61
N VAL A 33 -2.65 5.91 6.49
CA VAL A 33 -1.57 5.48 7.38
C VAL A 33 -0.24 5.54 6.62
N PRO A 34 0.69 6.44 6.99
CA PRO A 34 1.95 6.64 6.28
C PRO A 34 2.99 5.58 6.67
N ARG A 35 2.67 4.31 6.41
CA ARG A 35 3.56 3.16 6.57
C ARG A 35 3.47 2.31 5.32
N ALA A 36 4.60 1.83 4.82
CA ALA A 36 4.62 0.95 3.68
C ALA A 36 3.79 -0.31 3.95
N VAL A 37 3.07 -0.79 2.96
CA VAL A 37 2.20 -1.98 3.10
C VAL A 37 2.63 -3.06 2.12
N TYR A 38 2.78 -4.28 2.63
CA TYR A 38 2.92 -5.48 1.79
C TYR A 38 2.14 -6.63 2.41
N VAL A 39 1.96 -7.72 1.66
CA VAL A 39 1.18 -8.87 2.09
C VAL A 39 2.01 -10.13 1.99
N THR A 40 1.96 -10.97 3.01
CA THR A 40 2.42 -12.37 2.93
C THR A 40 1.21 -13.28 2.77
N LEU A 41 1.31 -14.20 1.82
CA LEU A 41 0.34 -15.27 1.58
C LEU A 41 1.07 -16.59 1.84
N THR A 42 0.65 -17.32 2.86
CA THR A 42 1.26 -18.59 3.25
C THR A 42 0.25 -19.70 3.08
N PHE A 43 0.59 -20.73 2.31
CA PHE A 43 -0.24 -21.92 2.15
C PHE A 43 0.27 -23.03 3.08
N ASP A 44 -0.60 -23.55 3.93
CA ASP A 44 -0.25 -24.62 4.90
C ASP A 44 -0.57 -26.04 4.41
N GLY A 45 -1.03 -26.18 3.16
CA GLY A 45 -1.47 -27.44 2.59
C GLY A 45 -2.99 -27.61 2.54
N HIS A 46 -3.74 -26.80 3.32
CA HIS A 46 -5.20 -26.79 3.31
C HIS A 46 -5.73 -25.39 3.02
N ASP A 47 -5.25 -24.39 3.75
CA ASP A 47 -5.76 -23.02 3.71
C ASP A 47 -4.67 -21.99 3.41
N TRP A 48 -5.11 -20.83 2.92
CA TRP A 48 -4.26 -19.66 2.73
C TRP A 48 -4.34 -18.74 3.96
N GLN A 49 -3.20 -18.50 4.59
CA GLN A 49 -3.03 -17.48 5.61
C GLN A 49 -2.62 -16.16 4.97
N ILE A 50 -3.33 -15.07 5.31
CA ILE A 50 -3.13 -13.74 4.74
C ILE A 50 -2.70 -12.80 5.86
N ALA A 51 -1.56 -12.13 5.70
CA ALA A 51 -1.13 -11.09 6.63
C ALA A 51 -0.68 -9.83 5.90
N HIS A 52 -1.33 -8.70 6.21
CA HIS A 52 -0.90 -7.36 5.81
C HIS A 52 0.11 -6.84 6.82
N HIS A 53 1.29 -6.49 6.33
CA HIS A 53 2.38 -5.96 7.13
C HIS A 53 2.51 -4.46 6.91
N ARG A 54 2.87 -3.73 7.97
CA ARG A 54 3.14 -2.30 7.91
C ARG A 54 4.55 -2.00 8.39
N ILE A 55 5.32 -1.30 7.57
CA ILE A 55 6.69 -0.91 7.89
C ILE A 55 6.79 0.62 7.93
N SER A 56 7.35 1.15 9.02
CA SER A 56 7.69 2.57 9.10
C SER A 56 8.85 2.88 8.17
N PHE A 57 8.77 4.01 7.46
CA PHE A 57 9.84 4.53 6.62
C PHE A 57 9.93 6.05 6.80
N ASP A 58 11.04 6.64 6.36
CA ASP A 58 11.23 8.08 6.45
C ASP A 58 10.44 8.81 5.35
N VAL A 59 9.22 9.23 5.70
CA VAL A 59 8.34 10.00 4.82
C VAL A 59 8.97 11.32 4.43
N GLN A 60 9.71 11.97 5.34
CA GLN A 60 10.31 13.28 5.08
C GLN A 60 11.49 13.17 4.12
N ALA A 61 12.29 12.11 4.20
CA ALA A 61 13.33 11.83 3.22
C ALA A 61 12.76 11.72 1.80
N VAL A 62 11.64 11.00 1.61
CA VAL A 62 10.98 10.89 0.29
C VAL A 62 10.44 12.24 -0.19
N VAL A 63 9.86 13.04 0.71
CA VAL A 63 9.41 14.40 0.39
C VAL A 63 10.57 15.29 -0.08
N GLN A 64 11.71 15.23 0.62
CA GLN A 64 12.91 15.96 0.24
C GLN A 64 13.44 15.50 -1.12
N GLU A 65 13.42 14.19 -1.39
CA GLU A 65 13.87 13.63 -2.66
C GLU A 65 13.02 14.11 -3.84
N TYR A 66 11.69 14.18 -3.70
CA TYR A 66 10.81 14.76 -4.72
C TYR A 66 11.24 16.16 -5.15
N HIS A 67 11.65 17.00 -4.19
CA HIS A 67 12.15 18.35 -4.48
C HIS A 67 13.57 18.33 -5.05
N ALA A 68 14.46 17.50 -4.49
CA ALA A 68 15.86 17.42 -4.88
C ALA A 68 16.04 16.97 -6.33
N VAL A 69 15.23 16.03 -6.81
CA VAL A 69 15.30 15.52 -8.19
C VAL A 69 14.55 16.40 -9.20
N GLY A 70 13.93 17.50 -8.75
CA GLY A 70 13.14 18.38 -9.61
C GLY A 70 11.91 17.69 -10.20
N TYR A 71 11.23 16.83 -9.43
CA TYR A 71 10.09 16.06 -9.92
C TYR A 71 8.99 16.99 -10.49
N PRO A 72 8.48 16.75 -11.71
CA PRO A 72 7.41 17.56 -12.29
C PRO A 72 6.16 17.58 -11.39
N GLY A 73 5.78 18.75 -10.89
CA GLY A 73 4.66 18.87 -9.96
C GLY A 73 4.95 18.37 -8.54
N ALA A 74 6.22 18.39 -8.09
CA ALA A 74 6.66 17.93 -6.77
C ALA A 74 5.72 18.34 -5.62
N THR A 75 5.32 19.61 -5.54
CA THR A 75 4.42 20.11 -4.48
C THR A 75 3.09 19.35 -4.43
N GLN A 76 2.46 19.09 -5.59
CA GLN A 76 1.19 18.36 -5.66
C GLN A 76 1.38 16.88 -5.33
N MET A 77 2.49 16.28 -5.78
CA MET A 77 2.80 14.89 -5.48
C MET A 77 3.08 14.71 -3.97
N VAL A 78 3.86 15.60 -3.37
CA VAL A 78 4.15 15.62 -1.93
C VAL A 78 2.87 15.75 -1.11
N GLN A 79 1.95 16.64 -1.48
CA GLN A 79 0.66 16.77 -0.78
C GLN A 79 -0.13 15.45 -0.79
N ARG A 80 -0.20 14.79 -1.96
CA ARG A 80 -0.88 13.48 -2.10
C ARG A 80 -0.16 12.38 -1.33
N PHE A 81 1.17 12.38 -1.36
CA PHE A 81 2.01 11.41 -0.70
C PHE A 81 1.91 11.53 0.82
N VAL A 82 1.98 12.73 1.38
CA VAL A 82 1.86 12.95 2.83
C VAL A 82 0.45 12.63 3.33
N ALA A 83 -0.58 12.96 2.54
CA ALA A 83 -1.97 12.67 2.91
C ALA A 83 -2.26 11.16 2.94
N MET A 84 -1.62 10.36 2.07
CA MET A 84 -1.89 8.92 1.91
C MET A 84 -3.39 8.61 1.81
N ARG A 85 -4.16 9.47 1.14
CA ARG A 85 -5.63 9.36 1.01
C ARG A 85 -6.05 9.66 -0.42
N TYR A 86 -7.21 9.16 -0.82
CA TYR A 86 -7.88 9.61 -2.05
C TYR A 86 -8.39 11.04 -1.90
#